data_AF-A0A2J5IAA9-F1
#
_entry.id   AF-A0A2J5IAA9-F1
#
_cell.length_a   1.000
_cell.length_b   1.000
_cell.length_c   1.000
_cell.angle_alpha   90.00
_cell.angle_beta   90.00
_cell.angle_gamma   90.00
#
_symmetry.space_group_name_H-M   'P 1'
#
loop_
_entity.id
_entity.type
_entity.pdbx_description
1 polymer ?
#
loop_
_entity_poly.entity_id
_entity_poly.type
_entity_poly.pdbx_seq_one_letter_code
_entity_poly.pdbx_strand_id
1 'polypeptide(L)'
;MKTINLSTTILSTLGLLAQALPSPDATLTASNRLVFAHFMIGIVSNRNKASDYDSDMQRAKSLGIDAFALNIGVDPYTDQQLGLAYESAANNGMKVFISFDFNWYHTGQGTQVGQKIAQYASKPAQLMVDDKVFVSSFAGDGLDVAAMRSAAGRPVFFAPNFHPSYGTNMDQVDGLLNWMAWPNDGNNKAPRPGANVSVQAGDQEYIRALGGKAYIAPASPWFFTHFGPEVSYSKNWVFPGDLLWYERWNDLLTLGPRFIEIVTWNDYGESHYIGPLSSPHTDDGCSKWVNDMPHDGWLDISKPYISAYKAGATSVDSYINDEELVYWYRPAPRDVNCDATDTCMVGANNSSGNYFMGRPNGWESMADAVFVVAMLKSPATVTVNSGGKVQTFEAPAGASAFQAPMGVGSQWFALSRGGQTVMSGTSLLPIIDGCVCGLYNFNPYVGSLPAQPLDVLQPDGLAAFTSGLKVSTCQATPSLGKSTPTPPPSASTTSGGTAPPTTTSKSSTTATTTKSPTTTSQPTTTTRTTTTTSQSSTTTTTGSPPGTACIGGTGPGNYLGLCDFCCHYGYCPPGPCTCTKYGAPVPTPPTTGVNGVPLAGLDDSYLGLCSFACNHGYCPPTACTTR
;
A
#
# COMPACT_ATOMS: atom_id res chain seq x y z
N MET A 1 -91.43 -45.12 27.52
CA MET A 1 -90.61 -45.50 28.70
C MET A 1 -89.14 -45.42 28.33
N LYS A 2 -88.34 -44.79 29.19
CA LYS A 2 -86.87 -44.85 29.30
C LYS A 2 -86.02 -44.28 28.13
N THR A 3 -85.59 -43.06 28.41
CA THR A 3 -84.30 -42.37 28.14
C THR A 3 -83.06 -43.22 28.54
N ILE A 4 -81.81 -43.01 28.08
CA ILE A 4 -81.16 -42.10 27.10
C ILE A 4 -79.79 -42.71 26.66
N ASN A 5 -79.34 -42.27 25.48
CA ASN A 5 -78.28 -42.73 24.59
C ASN A 5 -76.80 -42.62 25.02
N LEU A 6 -76.00 -43.46 24.33
CA LEU A 6 -74.57 -43.33 23.99
C LEU A 6 -74.14 -41.89 23.66
N SER A 7 -72.92 -41.51 24.05
CA SER A 7 -72.02 -40.70 23.21
C SER A 7 -70.57 -40.82 23.63
N THR A 8 -69.75 -41.05 22.61
CA THR A 8 -68.30 -41.19 22.54
C THR A 8 -67.61 -39.86 22.86
N THR A 9 -66.62 -39.85 23.76
CA THR A 9 -65.85 -38.64 24.09
C THR A 9 -64.58 -38.57 23.25
N ILE A 10 -64.49 -37.50 22.47
CA ILE A 10 -63.32 -36.99 21.74
C ILE A 10 -62.38 -36.33 22.76
N LEU A 11 -61.08 -36.69 22.78
CA LEU A 11 -60.06 -35.94 23.50
C LEU A 11 -59.11 -35.26 22.50
N SER A 12 -59.01 -33.95 22.67
CA SER A 12 -58.31 -32.90 21.93
C SER A 12 -56.81 -33.14 21.68
N THR A 13 -56.39 -33.00 20.43
CA THR A 13 -54.99 -32.84 20.01
C THR A 13 -54.56 -31.37 20.12
N LEU A 14 -53.64 -31.05 21.06
CA LEU A 14 -52.86 -29.81 21.03
C LEU A 14 -51.80 -29.92 19.93
N GLY A 15 -51.79 -28.97 18.99
CA GLY A 15 -50.69 -28.78 18.05
C GLY A 15 -49.54 -28.05 18.73
N LEU A 16 -48.37 -28.71 18.83
CA LEU A 16 -47.09 -28.03 19.03
C LEU A 16 -46.51 -27.67 17.66
N LEU A 17 -46.26 -26.39 17.43
CA LEU A 17 -45.26 -25.95 16.46
C LEU A 17 -43.90 -26.41 16.97
N ALA A 18 -43.34 -27.46 16.37
CA ALA A 18 -41.92 -27.77 16.52
C ALA A 18 -41.13 -26.71 15.75
N GLN A 19 -40.52 -25.76 16.48
CA GLN A 19 -39.39 -25.01 15.97
C GLN A 19 -38.29 -26.03 15.65
N ALA A 20 -37.81 -26.05 14.41
CA ALA A 20 -36.69 -26.87 14.00
C ALA A 20 -35.46 -26.47 14.84
N LEU A 21 -35.08 -27.34 15.77
CA LEU A 21 -33.79 -27.23 16.44
C LEU A 21 -32.69 -27.45 15.38
N PRO A 22 -31.61 -26.66 15.38
CA PRO A 22 -30.48 -26.90 14.50
C PRO A 22 -29.87 -28.28 14.79
N SER A 23 -29.67 -29.08 13.75
CA SER A 23 -28.96 -30.36 13.83
C SER A 23 -27.55 -30.13 14.40
N PRO A 24 -27.10 -30.89 15.42
CA PRO A 24 -25.73 -30.84 15.90
C PRO A 24 -24.85 -31.71 15.01
N ASP A 25 -24.63 -31.28 13.76
CA ASP A 25 -23.62 -31.87 12.86
C ASP A 25 -23.33 -30.93 11.68
N ALA A 26 -23.21 -29.64 11.97
CA ALA A 26 -22.36 -28.76 11.17
C ALA A 26 -21.00 -28.71 11.89
N THR A 27 -20.16 -29.71 11.67
CA THR A 27 -18.72 -29.50 11.81
C THR A 27 -18.37 -28.30 10.94
N LEU A 28 -18.13 -27.14 11.57
CA LEU A 28 -17.38 -26.05 10.96
C LEU A 28 -16.11 -26.68 10.39
N THR A 29 -16.10 -26.94 9.09
CA THR A 29 -14.84 -27.18 8.38
C THR A 29 -14.00 -25.96 8.69
N ALA A 30 -12.94 -26.12 9.48
CA ALA A 30 -11.99 -25.05 9.73
C ALA A 30 -11.63 -24.48 8.36
N SER A 31 -12.05 -23.24 8.11
CA SER A 31 -11.91 -22.63 6.79
C SER A 31 -10.43 -22.62 6.44
N ASN A 32 -10.06 -23.19 5.29
CA ASN A 32 -8.66 -23.19 4.82
C ASN A 32 -8.20 -21.80 4.33
N ARG A 33 -8.97 -20.76 4.67
CA ARG A 33 -8.74 -19.36 4.31
C ARG A 33 -8.22 -18.61 5.53
N LEU A 34 -6.91 -18.39 5.57
CA LEU A 34 -6.27 -17.62 6.63
C LEU A 34 -5.90 -16.22 6.16
N VAL A 35 -5.90 -15.28 7.09
CA VAL A 35 -5.43 -13.90 6.88
C VAL A 35 -4.27 -13.64 7.82
N PHE A 36 -3.16 -13.15 7.28
CA PHE A 36 -1.97 -12.76 8.03
C PHE A 36 -1.77 -11.25 7.95
N ALA A 37 -0.98 -10.70 8.85
CA ALA A 37 -0.43 -9.37 8.71
C ALA A 37 1.08 -9.39 8.95
N HIS A 38 1.83 -8.74 8.08
CA HIS A 38 3.28 -8.67 8.17
C HIS A 38 3.70 -7.73 9.30
N PHE A 39 4.62 -8.15 10.16
CA PHE A 39 5.01 -7.43 11.37
C PHE A 39 6.53 -7.28 11.43
N MET A 40 7.01 -6.06 11.40
CA MET A 40 8.43 -5.70 11.44
C MET A 40 8.99 -5.83 12.86
N ILE A 41 9.83 -6.86 13.10
CA ILE A 41 10.53 -7.02 14.38
C ILE A 41 11.68 -5.99 14.51
N GLY A 42 12.28 -5.58 13.40
CA GLY A 42 13.43 -4.67 13.36
C GLY A 42 13.18 -3.26 13.94
N ILE A 43 11.93 -2.90 14.24
CA ILE A 43 11.59 -1.58 14.80
C ILE A 43 10.97 -1.67 16.20
N VAL A 44 10.94 -2.84 16.85
CA VAL A 44 10.29 -3.01 18.16
C VAL A 44 11.27 -3.36 19.28
N SER A 45 12.52 -2.90 19.14
CA SER A 45 13.58 -3.15 20.12
C SER A 45 13.27 -2.58 21.52
N ASN A 46 12.35 -1.62 21.63
CA ASN A 46 11.92 -1.01 22.90
C ASN A 46 10.89 -1.85 23.69
N ARG A 47 10.40 -2.97 23.16
CA ARG A 47 9.47 -3.85 23.88
C ARG A 47 10.23 -4.73 24.87
N ASN A 48 9.80 -4.73 26.13
CA ASN A 48 10.54 -5.34 27.24
C ASN A 48 9.82 -6.55 27.84
N LYS A 49 8.53 -6.72 27.57
CA LYS A 49 7.71 -7.82 28.08
C LYS A 49 6.67 -8.24 27.05
N ALA A 50 6.18 -9.48 27.15
CA ALA A 50 5.20 -10.03 26.21
C ALA A 50 3.95 -9.14 26.13
N SER A 51 3.49 -8.60 27.25
CA SER A 51 2.31 -7.73 27.28
C SER A 51 2.42 -6.45 26.46
N ASP A 52 3.63 -6.04 26.05
CA ASP A 52 3.83 -4.90 25.15
C ASP A 52 3.33 -5.20 23.72
N TYR A 53 3.04 -6.48 23.40
CA TYR A 53 2.42 -6.94 22.15
C TYR A 53 0.93 -7.21 22.27
N ASP A 54 0.35 -7.23 23.47
CA ASP A 54 -1.01 -7.73 23.70
C ASP A 54 -2.07 -6.91 22.95
N SER A 55 -1.93 -5.58 22.90
CA SER A 55 -2.86 -4.71 22.19
C SER A 55 -2.88 -5.00 20.68
N ASP A 56 -1.71 -5.23 20.07
CA ASP A 56 -1.61 -5.63 18.66
C ASP A 56 -2.29 -6.98 18.43
N MET A 57 -1.99 -7.98 19.27
CA MET A 57 -2.55 -9.33 19.17
C MET A 57 -4.08 -9.32 19.28
N GLN A 58 -4.61 -8.61 20.29
CA GLN A 58 -6.05 -8.52 20.54
C GLN A 58 -6.77 -7.79 19.41
N ARG A 59 -6.19 -6.71 18.91
CA ARG A 59 -6.77 -5.94 17.81
C ARG A 59 -6.74 -6.72 16.49
N ALA A 60 -5.61 -7.31 16.12
CA ALA A 60 -5.53 -8.13 14.91
C ALA A 60 -6.53 -9.30 14.96
N LYS A 61 -6.63 -9.98 16.11
CA LYS A 61 -7.60 -11.05 16.31
C LYS A 61 -9.04 -10.58 16.16
N SER A 62 -9.40 -9.40 16.66
CA SER A 62 -10.76 -8.87 16.58
C SER A 62 -11.20 -8.50 15.16
N LEU A 63 -10.23 -8.24 14.27
CA LEU A 63 -10.44 -8.06 12.83
C LEU A 63 -10.57 -9.40 12.08
N GLY A 64 -10.21 -10.51 12.73
CA GLY A 64 -10.16 -11.83 12.13
C GLY A 64 -8.82 -12.16 11.46
N ILE A 65 -7.73 -11.44 11.77
CA ILE A 65 -6.38 -11.84 11.36
C ILE A 65 -5.97 -13.05 12.21
N ASP A 66 -5.47 -14.10 11.56
CA ASP A 66 -5.13 -15.38 12.20
C ASP A 66 -3.71 -15.39 12.77
N ALA A 67 -2.77 -14.70 12.11
CA ALA A 67 -1.39 -14.67 12.54
C ALA A 67 -0.64 -13.40 12.13
N PHE A 68 0.39 -13.05 12.90
CA PHE A 68 1.43 -12.15 12.42
C PHE A 68 2.58 -12.92 11.74
N ALA A 69 3.00 -12.45 10.57
CA ALA A 69 4.24 -12.85 9.91
C ALA A 69 5.38 -11.99 10.48
N LEU A 70 6.13 -12.53 11.43
CA LEU A 70 7.20 -11.81 12.13
C LEU A 70 8.42 -11.70 11.22
N ASN A 71 8.58 -10.55 10.57
CA ASN A 71 9.71 -10.22 9.73
C ASN A 71 10.97 -10.05 10.57
N ILE A 72 12.00 -10.87 10.33
CA ILE A 72 13.25 -10.82 11.06
C ILE A 72 14.47 -10.61 10.16
N GLY A 73 15.33 -9.71 10.60
CA GLY A 73 16.73 -9.64 10.19
C GLY A 73 17.64 -10.44 11.13
N VAL A 74 18.83 -9.90 11.38
CA VAL A 74 19.86 -10.49 12.24
C VAL A 74 20.20 -9.60 13.45
N ASP A 75 19.28 -8.71 13.81
CA ASP A 75 19.44 -7.76 14.90
C ASP A 75 19.73 -8.46 16.25
N PRO A 76 20.54 -7.84 17.13
CA PRO A 76 20.93 -8.44 18.40
C PRO A 76 19.75 -8.72 19.35
N TYR A 77 18.62 -8.04 19.17
CA TYR A 77 17.41 -8.22 19.97
C TYR A 77 16.39 -9.17 19.32
N THR A 78 16.65 -9.72 18.13
CA THR A 78 15.71 -10.55 17.38
C THR A 78 15.16 -11.70 18.22
N ASP A 79 16.02 -12.45 18.90
CA ASP A 79 15.60 -13.63 19.68
C ASP A 79 14.75 -13.25 20.90
N GLN A 80 15.08 -12.13 21.54
CA GLN A 80 14.26 -11.57 22.62
C GLN A 80 12.88 -11.20 22.10
N GLN A 81 12.81 -10.42 21.02
CA GLN A 81 11.53 -9.94 20.48
C GLN A 81 10.66 -11.07 19.93
N LEU A 82 11.25 -12.06 19.25
CA LEU A 82 10.55 -13.29 18.88
C LEU A 82 10.03 -14.02 20.14
N GLY A 83 10.85 -14.15 21.19
CA GLY A 83 10.41 -14.76 22.46
C GLY A 83 9.16 -14.09 23.03
N LEU A 84 9.18 -12.76 23.12
CA LEU A 84 8.07 -11.95 23.64
C LEU A 84 6.82 -12.03 22.74
N ALA A 85 6.99 -11.96 21.42
CA ALA A 85 5.89 -12.03 20.46
C ALA A 85 5.20 -13.40 20.48
N TYR A 86 5.95 -14.50 20.51
CA TYR A 86 5.39 -15.85 20.63
C TYR A 86 4.66 -16.07 21.96
N GLU A 87 5.20 -15.53 23.06
CA GLU A 87 4.55 -15.60 24.37
C GLU A 87 3.22 -14.81 24.38
N SER A 88 3.22 -13.56 23.91
CA SER A 88 2.00 -12.75 23.81
C SER A 88 0.96 -13.38 22.90
N ALA A 89 1.38 -13.90 21.75
CA ALA A 89 0.47 -14.60 20.84
C ALA A 89 -0.19 -15.80 21.53
N ALA A 90 0.55 -16.58 22.32
CA ALA A 90 0.00 -17.69 23.10
C ALA A 90 -1.01 -17.19 24.16
N ASN A 91 -0.66 -16.13 24.89
CA ASN A 91 -1.50 -15.54 25.94
C ASN A 91 -2.82 -14.98 25.39
N ASN A 92 -2.83 -14.47 24.15
CA ASN A 92 -4.00 -13.87 23.50
C ASN A 92 -4.73 -14.82 22.54
N GLY A 93 -4.27 -16.08 22.43
CA GLY A 93 -4.82 -17.07 21.50
C GLY A 93 -4.75 -16.62 20.03
N MET A 94 -3.68 -15.92 19.68
CA MET A 94 -3.25 -15.60 18.32
C MET A 94 -2.19 -16.59 17.86
N LYS A 95 -1.93 -16.64 16.55
CA LYS A 95 -0.77 -17.34 16.00
C LYS A 95 0.28 -16.36 15.50
N VAL A 96 1.50 -16.85 15.36
CA VAL A 96 2.61 -16.15 14.72
C VAL A 96 3.45 -17.14 13.92
N PHE A 97 4.17 -16.65 12.94
CA PHE A 97 5.21 -17.42 12.25
C PHE A 97 6.36 -16.50 11.86
N ILE A 98 7.52 -17.08 11.57
CA ILE A 98 8.70 -16.32 11.13
C ILE A 98 8.62 -16.05 9.62
N SER A 99 8.88 -14.80 9.25
CA SER A 99 9.22 -14.36 7.90
C SER A 99 10.69 -13.92 7.88
N PHE A 100 11.56 -14.63 7.17
CA PHE A 100 12.97 -14.28 7.08
C PHE A 100 13.21 -13.17 6.06
N ASP A 101 13.96 -12.12 6.41
CA ASP A 101 14.33 -11.07 5.46
C ASP A 101 15.71 -11.34 4.82
N PHE A 102 15.72 -11.71 3.54
CA PHE A 102 16.95 -11.99 2.79
C PHE A 102 17.73 -10.74 2.33
N ASN A 103 17.32 -9.54 2.74
CA ASN A 103 18.26 -8.41 2.78
C ASN A 103 19.33 -8.59 3.87
N TRP A 104 19.05 -9.40 4.89
CA TRP A 104 19.94 -9.68 6.02
C TRP A 104 20.43 -11.13 6.06
N TYR A 105 19.60 -12.07 5.61
CA TYR A 105 19.98 -13.46 5.41
C TYR A 105 20.55 -13.69 4.01
N HIS A 106 21.27 -14.80 3.82
CA HIS A 106 21.84 -15.19 2.53
C HIS A 106 21.37 -16.59 2.11
N THR A 107 21.24 -16.82 0.81
CA THR A 107 20.70 -18.07 0.24
C THR A 107 21.55 -19.31 0.57
N GLY A 108 22.86 -19.12 0.81
CA GLY A 108 23.75 -20.17 1.31
C GLY A 108 23.54 -20.58 2.78
N GLN A 109 22.61 -19.93 3.49
CA GLN A 109 22.36 -20.15 4.92
C GLN A 109 21.16 -21.07 5.21
N GLY A 110 20.83 -21.99 4.30
CA GLY A 110 19.70 -22.92 4.46
C GLY A 110 19.68 -23.62 5.84
N THR A 111 20.83 -24.14 6.28
CA THR A 111 20.97 -24.79 7.60
C THR A 111 20.66 -23.83 8.76
N GLN A 112 21.16 -22.59 8.73
CA GLN A 112 20.94 -21.60 9.78
C GLN A 112 19.46 -21.16 9.84
N VAL A 113 18.84 -20.96 8.68
CA VAL A 113 17.39 -20.71 8.57
C VAL A 113 16.60 -21.86 9.19
N GLY A 114 16.94 -23.10 8.84
CA GLY A 114 16.32 -24.30 9.42
C GLY A 114 16.49 -24.39 10.95
N GLN A 115 17.68 -24.10 11.47
CA GLN A 115 17.93 -24.08 12.92
C GLN A 115 17.10 -23.01 13.63
N LYS A 116 16.93 -21.82 13.03
CA LYS A 116 16.05 -20.78 13.57
C LYS A 116 14.59 -21.22 13.59
N ILE A 117 14.12 -21.91 12.54
CA ILE A 117 12.77 -22.50 12.52
C ILE A 117 12.62 -23.51 13.67
N ALA A 118 13.58 -24.43 13.84
CA ALA A 118 13.54 -25.44 14.89
C ALA A 118 13.43 -24.83 16.30
N GLN A 119 14.08 -23.69 16.55
CA GLN A 119 14.08 -22.98 17.83
C GLN A 119 12.66 -22.53 18.26
N TYR A 120 11.79 -22.19 17.31
CA TYR A 120 10.44 -21.68 17.59
C TYR A 120 9.31 -22.64 17.20
N ALA A 121 9.60 -23.68 16.41
CA ALA A 121 8.63 -24.64 15.88
C ALA A 121 7.76 -25.36 16.93
N SER A 122 8.22 -25.47 18.18
CA SER A 122 7.45 -26.11 19.27
C SER A 122 6.74 -25.12 20.19
N LYS A 123 6.79 -23.80 19.90
CA LYS A 123 6.11 -22.80 20.72
C LYS A 123 4.58 -22.91 20.50
N PRO A 124 3.75 -22.74 21.55
CA PRO A 124 2.30 -22.92 21.45
C PRO A 124 1.59 -22.04 20.40
N ALA A 125 2.14 -20.84 20.16
CA ALA A 125 1.61 -19.89 19.19
C ALA A 125 2.15 -20.05 17.77
N GLN A 126 3.07 -20.98 17.52
CA GLN A 126 3.53 -21.26 16.16
C GLN A 126 2.33 -21.62 15.27
N LEU A 127 2.19 -20.91 14.14
CA LEU A 127 1.20 -21.27 13.13
C LEU A 127 1.58 -22.62 12.51
N MET A 128 0.62 -23.52 12.47
CA MET A 128 0.72 -24.81 11.81
C MET A 128 -0.32 -24.88 10.69
N VAL A 129 0.10 -25.35 9.51
CA VAL A 129 -0.76 -25.54 8.33
C VAL A 129 -0.43 -26.90 7.74
N ASP A 130 -1.46 -27.71 7.46
CA ASP A 130 -1.29 -29.07 6.94
C ASP A 130 -0.31 -29.92 7.79
N ASP A 131 -0.44 -29.81 9.11
CA ASP A 131 0.44 -30.44 10.12
C ASP A 131 1.94 -30.08 10.01
N LYS A 132 2.25 -28.97 9.33
CA LYS A 132 3.61 -28.45 9.14
C LYS A 132 3.80 -27.09 9.79
N VAL A 133 5.02 -26.80 10.22
CA VAL A 133 5.43 -25.49 10.74
C VAL A 133 5.37 -24.48 9.59
N PHE A 134 4.51 -23.46 9.70
CA PHE A 134 4.40 -22.44 8.66
C PHE A 134 5.53 -21.43 8.77
N VAL A 135 6.18 -21.13 7.64
CA VAL A 135 7.31 -20.20 7.52
C VAL A 135 7.25 -19.50 6.17
N SER A 136 7.62 -18.21 6.14
CA SER A 136 7.77 -17.44 4.91
C SER A 136 9.10 -16.70 4.87
N SER A 137 9.32 -15.90 3.82
CA SER A 137 10.45 -15.00 3.71
C SER A 137 10.14 -13.82 2.79
N PHE A 138 10.78 -12.69 3.02
CA PHE A 138 10.94 -11.63 2.02
C PHE A 138 12.18 -11.96 1.18
N ALA A 139 12.00 -12.13 -0.14
CA ALA A 139 13.01 -12.67 -1.04
C ALA A 139 13.58 -14.04 -0.58
N GLY A 140 14.80 -14.37 -1.03
CA GLY A 140 15.51 -15.61 -0.72
C GLY A 140 15.62 -16.60 -1.88
N ASP A 141 15.35 -16.15 -3.10
CA ASP A 141 15.48 -16.92 -4.34
C ASP A 141 16.80 -17.71 -4.39
N GLY A 142 16.71 -19.03 -4.43
CA GLY A 142 17.89 -19.91 -4.44
C GLY A 142 18.35 -20.40 -3.07
N LEU A 143 17.60 -20.15 -1.99
CA LEU A 143 17.82 -20.81 -0.70
C LEU A 143 17.90 -22.33 -0.87
N ASP A 144 18.85 -22.97 -0.20
CA ASP A 144 18.86 -24.44 -0.08
C ASP A 144 17.72 -24.91 0.84
N VAL A 145 16.54 -25.12 0.23
CA VAL A 145 15.32 -25.56 0.92
C VAL A 145 15.49 -26.95 1.53
N ALA A 146 16.30 -27.82 0.92
CA ALA A 146 16.55 -29.16 1.44
C ALA A 146 17.38 -29.10 2.74
N ALA A 147 18.45 -28.30 2.75
CA ALA A 147 19.23 -28.04 3.96
C ALA A 147 18.37 -27.38 5.05
N MET A 148 17.53 -26.40 4.70
CA MET A 148 16.59 -25.77 5.62
C MET A 148 15.65 -26.79 6.27
N ARG A 149 14.98 -27.63 5.47
CA ARG A 149 14.06 -28.65 5.99
C ARG A 149 14.79 -29.67 6.87
N SER A 150 15.97 -30.10 6.44
CA SER A 150 16.79 -31.04 7.22
C SER A 150 17.18 -30.45 8.58
N ALA A 151 17.59 -29.19 8.63
CA ALA A 151 18.00 -28.52 9.84
C ALA A 151 16.83 -28.11 10.75
N ALA A 152 15.65 -27.84 10.18
CA ALA A 152 14.42 -27.63 10.93
C ALA A 152 13.98 -28.89 11.71
N GLY A 153 14.35 -30.08 11.22
CA GLY A 153 14.11 -31.36 11.88
C GLY A 153 12.63 -31.75 12.03
N ARG A 154 11.72 -31.02 11.37
CA ARG A 154 10.27 -31.21 11.39
C ARG A 154 9.67 -30.82 10.03
N PRO A 155 8.46 -31.29 9.67
CA PRO A 155 7.79 -30.85 8.44
C PRO A 155 7.55 -29.34 8.46
N VAL A 156 7.96 -28.65 7.38
CA VAL A 156 7.81 -27.20 7.18
C VAL A 156 6.89 -26.94 6.00
N PHE A 157 5.94 -26.02 6.17
CA PHE A 157 5.17 -25.40 5.10
C PHE A 157 5.89 -24.12 4.74
N PHE A 158 6.67 -24.16 3.66
CA PHE A 158 7.49 -23.01 3.26
C PHE A 158 6.82 -22.25 2.13
N ALA A 159 6.48 -20.99 2.39
CA ALA A 159 5.84 -20.09 1.43
C ALA A 159 6.61 -18.77 1.32
N PRO A 160 7.77 -18.77 0.64
CA PRO A 160 8.61 -17.59 0.51
C PRO A 160 8.08 -16.60 -0.53
N ASN A 161 8.57 -15.37 -0.47
CA ASN A 161 8.52 -14.43 -1.58
C ASN A 161 9.63 -14.70 -2.59
N PHE A 162 9.59 -15.87 -3.24
CA PHE A 162 10.43 -16.12 -4.41
C PHE A 162 9.77 -15.53 -5.66
N HIS A 163 10.59 -15.09 -6.60
CA HIS A 163 10.20 -14.35 -7.79
C HIS A 163 10.16 -15.28 -9.01
N PRO A 164 8.97 -15.63 -9.55
CA PRO A 164 8.88 -16.48 -10.73
C PRO A 164 9.59 -15.90 -11.95
N SER A 165 9.55 -14.57 -12.13
CA SER A 165 10.21 -13.84 -13.20
C SER A 165 11.74 -14.02 -13.26
N TYR A 166 12.38 -14.41 -12.15
CA TYR A 166 13.83 -14.67 -12.13
C TYR A 166 14.19 -16.07 -12.62
N GLY A 167 13.20 -16.91 -12.96
CA GLY A 167 13.41 -18.32 -13.29
C GLY A 167 13.70 -19.18 -12.06
N THR A 168 13.35 -18.69 -10.87
CA THR A 168 13.56 -19.40 -9.60
C THR A 168 12.79 -20.73 -9.57
N ASN A 169 13.44 -21.78 -9.06
CA ASN A 169 12.81 -23.09 -8.95
C ASN A 169 11.78 -23.12 -7.80
N MET A 170 10.52 -23.40 -8.14
CA MET A 170 9.39 -23.46 -7.19
C MET A 170 8.99 -24.89 -6.80
N ASP A 171 9.74 -25.91 -7.21
CA ASP A 171 9.40 -27.32 -6.93
C ASP A 171 9.43 -27.63 -5.43
N GLN A 172 10.35 -27.00 -4.69
CA GLN A 172 10.62 -27.31 -3.28
C GLN A 172 9.80 -26.48 -2.27
N VAL A 173 9.02 -25.50 -2.74
CA VAL A 173 8.13 -24.70 -1.87
C VAL A 173 6.73 -25.33 -1.75
N ASP A 174 6.02 -25.05 -0.65
CA ASP A 174 4.63 -25.48 -0.44
C ASP A 174 3.62 -24.40 -0.89
N GLY A 175 4.07 -23.15 -0.96
CA GLY A 175 3.33 -22.01 -1.51
C GLY A 175 4.26 -20.87 -1.87
N LEU A 176 3.70 -19.73 -2.28
CA LEU A 176 4.46 -18.50 -2.51
C LEU A 176 3.71 -17.30 -1.94
N LEU A 177 4.48 -16.41 -1.31
CA LEU A 177 4.07 -15.07 -0.92
C LEU A 177 4.34 -14.11 -2.06
N ASN A 178 3.31 -13.49 -2.64
CA ASN A 178 3.55 -12.33 -3.50
C ASN A 178 3.63 -11.07 -2.62
N TRP A 179 4.70 -10.30 -2.76
CA TRP A 179 4.91 -9.03 -2.05
C TRP A 179 4.33 -7.82 -2.82
N MET A 180 4.10 -7.95 -4.12
CA MET A 180 3.69 -6.84 -4.98
C MET A 180 2.21 -6.48 -4.75
N ALA A 181 1.97 -5.70 -3.70
CA ALA A 181 0.65 -5.24 -3.27
C ALA A 181 0.16 -3.99 -4.02
N TRP A 182 1.02 -3.36 -4.83
CA TRP A 182 0.74 -2.12 -5.55
C TRP A 182 1.11 -2.20 -7.04
N PRO A 183 0.45 -1.40 -7.90
CA PRO A 183 0.91 -1.20 -9.28
C PRO A 183 2.36 -0.71 -9.30
N ASN A 184 3.18 -1.32 -10.14
CA ASN A 184 4.64 -1.08 -10.18
C ASN A 184 5.19 -1.24 -11.61
N ASP A 185 6.48 -1.02 -11.82
CA ASP A 185 7.12 -1.15 -13.13
C ASP A 185 7.69 -2.55 -13.45
N GLY A 186 7.41 -3.54 -12.61
CA GLY A 186 7.98 -4.90 -12.65
C GLY A 186 9.28 -5.07 -11.86
N ASN A 187 9.87 -3.99 -11.32
CA ASN A 187 11.12 -4.01 -10.55
C ASN A 187 10.95 -3.39 -9.16
N ASN A 188 9.75 -3.49 -8.59
CA ASN A 188 9.41 -2.91 -7.30
C ASN A 188 9.70 -1.39 -7.25
N LYS A 189 9.31 -0.67 -8.31
CA LYS A 189 9.35 0.80 -8.43
C LYS A 189 8.08 1.35 -9.05
N ALA A 190 7.82 2.64 -8.84
CA ALA A 190 6.62 3.28 -9.35
C ALA A 190 6.46 3.04 -10.87
N PRO A 191 5.23 2.84 -11.38
CA PRO A 191 5.01 2.65 -12.79
C PRO A 191 5.61 3.77 -13.64
N ARG A 192 6.09 3.43 -14.83
CA ARG A 192 6.67 4.37 -15.79
C ARG A 192 6.13 4.11 -17.19
N PRO A 193 6.22 5.07 -18.13
CA PRO A 193 5.77 4.84 -19.51
C PRO A 193 6.41 3.57 -20.10
N GLY A 194 5.57 2.62 -20.52
CA GLY A 194 6.01 1.33 -21.07
C GLY A 194 6.26 0.21 -20.06
N ALA A 195 6.16 0.47 -18.75
CA ALA A 195 6.31 -0.54 -17.70
C ALA A 195 5.29 -0.29 -16.57
N ASN A 196 4.21 -1.07 -16.58
CA ASN A 196 3.14 -1.02 -15.59
C ASN A 196 2.57 -2.43 -15.38
N VAL A 197 2.84 -3.00 -14.21
CA VAL A 197 2.38 -4.30 -13.74
C VAL A 197 1.34 -4.05 -12.65
N SER A 198 0.11 -4.50 -12.88
CA SER A 198 -0.96 -4.45 -11.89
C SER A 198 -0.79 -5.54 -10.83
N VAL A 199 -1.45 -5.38 -9.68
CA VAL A 199 -1.47 -6.39 -8.61
C VAL A 199 -2.00 -7.73 -9.12
N GLN A 200 -3.07 -7.69 -9.93
CA GLN A 200 -3.68 -8.88 -10.53
C GLN A 200 -2.78 -9.55 -11.57
N ALA A 201 -1.94 -8.79 -12.30
CA ALA A 201 -0.93 -9.39 -13.17
C ALA A 201 0.12 -10.17 -12.35
N GLY A 202 0.53 -9.61 -11.21
CA GLY A 202 1.38 -10.30 -10.22
C GLY A 202 0.71 -11.55 -9.64
N ASP A 203 -0.57 -11.47 -9.26
CA ASP A 203 -1.34 -12.65 -8.81
C ASP A 203 -1.28 -13.77 -9.84
N GLN A 204 -1.55 -13.45 -11.11
CA GLN A 204 -1.56 -14.45 -12.18
C GLN A 204 -0.17 -15.06 -12.42
N GLU A 205 0.90 -14.28 -12.30
CA GLU A 205 2.28 -14.79 -12.41
C GLU A 205 2.55 -15.84 -11.34
N TYR A 206 2.27 -15.51 -10.07
CA TYR A 206 2.51 -16.40 -8.94
C TYR A 206 1.62 -17.64 -9.00
N ILE A 207 0.32 -17.48 -9.29
CA ILE A 207 -0.63 -18.59 -9.42
C ILE A 207 -0.21 -19.55 -10.54
N ARG A 208 0.25 -19.02 -11.69
CA ARG A 208 0.77 -19.85 -12.79
C ARG A 208 2.02 -20.62 -12.37
N ALA A 209 2.96 -19.96 -11.70
CA ALA A 209 4.19 -20.59 -11.23
C ALA A 209 3.95 -21.67 -10.17
N LEU A 210 2.91 -21.51 -9.34
CA LEU A 210 2.54 -22.45 -8.28
C LEU A 210 1.93 -23.76 -8.78
N GLY A 211 1.34 -23.78 -9.98
CA GLY A 211 0.77 -25.00 -10.56
C GLY A 211 -0.27 -25.71 -9.67
N GLY A 212 -1.02 -24.96 -8.86
CA GLY A 212 -2.01 -25.50 -7.90
C GLY A 212 -1.55 -25.56 -6.44
N LYS A 213 -0.29 -25.22 -6.13
CA LYS A 213 0.19 -24.99 -4.75
C LYS A 213 -0.43 -23.73 -4.13
N ALA A 214 -0.26 -23.55 -2.82
CA ALA A 214 -0.91 -22.46 -2.09
C ALA A 214 -0.36 -21.08 -2.50
N TYR A 215 -1.27 -20.12 -2.70
CA TYR A 215 -0.94 -18.73 -2.96
C TYR A 215 -1.27 -17.87 -1.74
N ILE A 216 -0.33 -17.01 -1.32
CA ILE A 216 -0.58 -15.93 -0.36
C ILE A 216 -0.68 -14.63 -1.15
N ALA A 217 -1.90 -14.12 -1.25
CA ALA A 217 -2.19 -12.89 -1.98
C ALA A 217 -1.88 -11.65 -1.12
N PRO A 218 -1.14 -10.65 -1.65
CA PRO A 218 -0.87 -9.43 -0.91
C PRO A 218 -2.09 -8.51 -0.90
N ALA A 219 -2.25 -7.80 0.20
CA ALA A 219 -3.14 -6.65 0.33
C ALA A 219 -2.38 -5.51 1.00
N SER A 220 -2.43 -4.31 0.43
CA SER A 220 -1.91 -3.11 1.09
C SER A 220 -2.65 -1.85 0.63
N PRO A 221 -2.89 -0.87 1.52
CA PRO A 221 -3.62 0.33 1.14
C PRO A 221 -2.78 1.37 0.40
N TRP A 222 -1.51 1.54 0.77
CA TRP A 222 -0.67 2.66 0.35
C TRP A 222 0.80 2.29 0.43
N PHE A 223 1.70 3.06 -0.18
CA PHE A 223 3.14 2.94 0.02
C PHE A 223 3.79 4.29 -0.21
N PHE A 224 4.59 4.76 0.75
CA PHE A 224 5.42 5.94 0.60
C PHE A 224 6.61 5.88 1.55
N THR A 225 7.80 6.17 1.04
CA THR A 225 9.02 6.25 1.84
C THR A 225 9.89 7.42 1.42
N HIS A 226 10.59 8.04 2.39
CA HIS A 226 11.29 9.31 2.16
C HIS A 226 12.51 9.50 3.09
N PHE A 227 13.37 8.48 3.11
CA PHE A 227 14.63 8.48 3.83
C PHE A 227 15.74 9.13 3.00
N GLY A 228 16.29 10.24 3.51
CA GLY A 228 17.41 10.96 2.91
C GLY A 228 18.79 10.52 3.40
N PRO A 229 19.82 11.38 3.32
CA PRO A 229 21.18 11.09 3.79
C PRO A 229 21.32 10.98 5.32
N GLU A 230 20.25 11.26 6.08
CA GLU A 230 20.25 11.09 7.53
C GLU A 230 20.29 9.62 7.99
N VAL A 231 20.03 8.66 7.08
CA VAL A 231 20.14 7.21 7.34
C VAL A 231 21.08 6.54 6.34
N SER A 232 21.61 5.37 6.69
CA SER A 232 22.47 4.57 5.81
C SER A 232 21.72 3.79 4.73
N TYR A 233 20.39 3.71 4.83
CA TYR A 233 19.49 2.92 3.97
C TYR A 233 18.51 3.84 3.21
N SER A 234 19.00 4.92 2.60
CA SER A 234 18.17 5.92 1.94
C SER A 234 17.22 5.31 0.89
N LYS A 235 16.01 5.86 0.82
CA LYS A 235 14.85 5.34 0.07
C LYS A 235 13.90 6.50 -0.25
N ASN A 236 13.46 6.65 -1.51
CA ASN A 236 12.58 7.78 -1.86
C ASN A 236 11.63 7.51 -3.04
N TRP A 237 10.46 6.91 -2.79
CA TRP A 237 9.42 6.69 -3.80
C TRP A 237 8.03 6.50 -3.19
N VAL A 238 7.03 6.49 -4.06
CA VAL A 238 5.61 6.27 -3.74
C VAL A 238 4.99 5.36 -4.81
N PHE A 239 4.12 4.43 -4.42
CA PHE A 239 3.32 3.64 -5.37
C PHE A 239 1.91 4.22 -5.51
N PRO A 240 1.22 3.99 -6.66
CA PRO A 240 -0.20 4.27 -6.76
C PRO A 240 -0.98 3.52 -5.68
N GLY A 241 -1.73 4.26 -4.86
CA GLY A 241 -2.51 3.73 -3.73
C GLY A 241 -3.97 4.20 -3.68
N ASP A 242 -4.28 5.36 -4.25
CA ASP A 242 -5.60 6.02 -4.37
C ASP A 242 -6.80 5.24 -3.79
N LEU A 243 -7.56 4.51 -4.61
CA LEU A 243 -8.68 3.63 -4.17
C LEU A 243 -8.29 2.14 -4.07
N LEU A 244 -7.00 1.84 -4.15
CA LEU A 244 -6.47 0.48 -4.24
C LEU A 244 -6.94 -0.40 -3.09
N TRP A 245 -7.04 0.13 -1.87
CA TRP A 245 -7.46 -0.67 -0.71
C TRP A 245 -8.85 -1.27 -0.89
N TYR A 246 -9.82 -0.45 -1.34
CA TYR A 246 -11.18 -0.89 -1.59
C TYR A 246 -11.23 -1.86 -2.79
N GLU A 247 -10.59 -1.49 -3.89
CA GLU A 247 -10.57 -2.31 -5.12
C GLU A 247 -9.95 -3.69 -4.84
N ARG A 248 -8.81 -3.70 -4.15
CA ARG A 248 -8.07 -4.91 -3.84
C ARG A 248 -8.84 -5.85 -2.93
N TRP A 249 -9.54 -5.35 -1.92
CA TRP A 249 -10.38 -6.19 -1.07
C TRP A 249 -11.50 -6.89 -1.86
N ASN A 250 -12.12 -6.19 -2.82
CA ASN A 250 -13.11 -6.79 -3.72
C ASN A 250 -12.49 -7.84 -4.67
N ASP A 251 -11.30 -7.56 -5.19
CA ASP A 251 -10.54 -8.53 -5.99
C ASP A 251 -10.24 -9.80 -5.19
N LEU A 252 -9.85 -9.66 -3.91
CA LEU A 252 -9.50 -10.78 -3.04
C LEU A 252 -10.71 -11.67 -2.70
N LEU A 253 -11.91 -11.08 -2.53
CA LEU A 253 -13.15 -11.85 -2.38
C LEU A 253 -13.45 -12.69 -3.63
N THR A 254 -13.20 -12.13 -4.81
CA THR A 254 -13.39 -12.83 -6.09
C THR A 254 -12.33 -13.89 -6.33
N LEU A 255 -11.06 -13.57 -6.07
CA LEU A 255 -9.92 -14.46 -6.25
C LEU A 255 -10.01 -15.66 -5.30
N GLY A 256 -10.45 -15.43 -4.07
CA GLY A 256 -10.61 -16.45 -3.04
C GLY A 256 -9.35 -17.29 -2.80
N PRO A 257 -8.16 -16.67 -2.62
CA PRO A 257 -6.91 -17.40 -2.39
C PRO A 257 -6.99 -18.24 -1.11
N ARG A 258 -6.03 -19.13 -0.91
CA ARG A 258 -5.91 -19.88 0.34
C ARG A 258 -5.49 -18.96 1.48
N PHE A 259 -4.59 -18.02 1.21
CA PHE A 259 -4.08 -17.10 2.19
C PHE A 259 -4.09 -15.66 1.66
N ILE A 260 -4.33 -14.71 2.55
CA ILE A 260 -4.12 -13.29 2.33
C ILE A 260 -3.07 -12.83 3.33
N GLU A 261 -2.11 -12.01 2.90
CA GLU A 261 -1.21 -11.31 3.80
C GLU A 261 -1.34 -9.81 3.61
N ILE A 262 -1.67 -9.11 4.70
CA ILE A 262 -1.69 -7.66 4.73
C ILE A 262 -0.28 -7.16 4.96
N VAL A 263 0.21 -6.35 4.01
CA VAL A 263 1.54 -5.74 4.01
C VAL A 263 1.32 -4.26 4.28
N THR A 264 1.34 -3.77 5.52
CA THR A 264 1.84 -4.41 6.76
C THR A 264 1.04 -3.99 7.99
N TRP A 265 1.29 -4.61 9.14
CA TRP A 265 0.81 -4.14 10.44
C TRP A 265 1.53 -2.86 10.89
N ASN A 266 2.87 -2.81 10.90
CA ASN A 266 3.64 -1.75 11.57
C ASN A 266 4.84 -1.20 10.78
N ASP A 267 4.90 -1.34 9.47
CA ASP A 267 5.97 -0.70 8.70
C ASP A 267 5.65 0.78 8.46
N TYR A 268 6.02 1.61 9.45
CA TYR A 268 5.81 3.06 9.44
C TYR A 268 6.72 3.78 8.41
N GLY A 269 7.95 3.29 8.22
CA GLY A 269 8.93 3.87 7.30
C GLY A 269 8.55 3.79 5.83
N GLU A 270 7.70 2.82 5.47
CA GLU A 270 7.14 2.66 4.12
C GLU A 270 5.65 3.05 4.02
N SER A 271 5.10 3.66 5.08
CA SER A 271 3.76 4.26 5.15
C SER A 271 2.60 3.32 4.79
N HIS A 272 2.82 2.01 4.92
CA HIS A 272 1.83 0.98 4.58
C HIS A 272 1.38 0.15 5.77
N TYR A 273 1.64 0.65 6.98
CA TYR A 273 1.05 0.16 8.20
C TYR A 273 -0.47 0.35 8.19
N ILE A 274 -1.19 -0.62 8.74
CA ILE A 274 -2.58 -0.48 9.14
C ILE A 274 -2.75 -0.52 10.66
N GLY A 275 -1.72 -0.97 11.40
CA GLY A 275 -1.70 -0.97 12.85
C GLY A 275 -1.61 0.45 13.44
N PRO A 276 -1.95 0.61 14.72
CA PRO A 276 -2.01 1.94 15.33
C PRO A 276 -0.62 2.53 15.54
N LEU A 277 -0.48 3.85 15.40
CA LEU A 277 0.69 4.65 15.78
C LEU A 277 1.06 4.49 17.25
N SER A 278 0.06 4.25 18.11
CA SER A 278 0.26 4.01 19.54
C SER A 278 0.89 2.65 19.86
N SER A 279 1.05 1.76 18.88
CA SER A 279 1.79 0.49 19.02
C SER A 279 3.26 0.78 19.36
N PRO A 280 3.84 0.20 20.45
CA PRO A 280 5.21 0.49 20.84
C PRO A 280 6.23 0.11 19.76
N HIS A 281 7.04 1.07 19.34
CA HIS A 281 8.15 0.90 18.39
C HIS A 281 9.22 1.97 18.63
N THR A 282 10.41 1.75 18.07
CA THR A 282 11.49 2.72 17.96
C THR A 282 11.43 3.46 16.64
N ASP A 283 11.80 4.73 16.64
CA ASP A 283 11.87 5.57 15.44
C ASP A 283 13.10 5.22 14.58
N ASP A 284 12.85 4.75 13.35
CA ASP A 284 13.85 4.46 12.33
C ASP A 284 14.20 5.69 11.46
N GLY A 285 13.64 6.87 11.79
CA GLY A 285 13.76 8.12 11.07
C GLY A 285 12.50 8.53 10.30
N CYS A 286 11.43 7.73 10.35
CA CYS A 286 10.17 7.97 9.63
C CYS A 286 9.20 8.93 10.34
N SER A 287 9.38 9.17 11.63
CA SER A 287 8.41 9.93 12.43
C SER A 287 8.12 11.33 11.90
N LYS A 288 9.04 11.92 11.13
CA LYS A 288 8.88 13.22 10.45
C LYS A 288 7.83 13.24 9.32
N TRP A 289 7.40 12.09 8.80
CA TRP A 289 6.23 11.97 7.91
C TRP A 289 5.10 11.10 8.47
N VAL A 290 5.35 10.36 9.55
CA VAL A 290 4.37 9.47 10.21
C VAL A 290 3.60 10.15 11.35
N ASN A 291 4.21 11.13 12.03
CA ASN A 291 3.52 11.86 13.09
C ASN A 291 2.23 12.48 12.56
N ASP A 292 1.13 12.31 13.31
CA ASP A 292 -0.22 12.77 12.96
C ASP A 292 -0.84 12.10 11.69
N MET A 293 -0.36 10.91 11.30
CA MET A 293 -0.93 10.12 10.19
C MET A 293 -1.51 8.77 10.67
N PRO A 294 -2.63 8.76 11.41
CA PRO A 294 -3.27 7.51 11.80
C PRO A 294 -3.84 6.79 10.57
N HIS A 295 -3.76 5.46 10.58
CA HIS A 295 -4.26 4.58 9.50
C HIS A 295 -5.40 3.65 9.94
N ASP A 296 -5.96 3.85 11.16
CA ASP A 296 -6.94 2.95 11.75
C ASP A 296 -8.20 2.74 10.88
N GLY A 297 -8.65 3.75 10.14
CA GLY A 297 -9.82 3.61 9.27
C GLY A 297 -9.65 2.51 8.21
N TRP A 298 -8.43 2.20 7.79
CA TRP A 298 -8.18 1.06 6.89
C TRP A 298 -8.34 -0.30 7.59
N LEU A 299 -8.13 -0.38 8.91
CA LEU A 299 -8.49 -1.56 9.71
C LEU A 299 -10.00 -1.76 9.71
N ASP A 300 -10.75 -0.68 9.88
CA ASP A 300 -12.21 -0.72 9.96
C ASP A 300 -12.81 -1.25 8.64
N ILE A 301 -12.27 -0.80 7.49
CA ILE A 301 -12.61 -1.38 6.18
C ILE A 301 -12.31 -2.89 6.15
N SER A 302 -11.16 -3.33 6.67
CA SER A 302 -10.72 -4.72 6.55
C SER A 302 -11.66 -5.72 7.24
N LYS A 303 -12.26 -5.33 8.37
CA LYS A 303 -13.04 -6.22 9.24
C LYS A 303 -14.18 -6.97 8.52
N PRO A 304 -15.14 -6.31 7.83
CA PRO A 304 -16.19 -7.01 7.10
C PRO A 304 -15.64 -7.80 5.91
N TYR A 305 -14.59 -7.33 5.23
CA TYR A 305 -13.99 -8.06 4.11
C TYR A 305 -13.28 -9.34 4.55
N ILE A 306 -12.55 -9.34 5.66
CA ILE A 306 -11.94 -10.54 6.24
C ILE A 306 -13.04 -11.55 6.60
N SER A 307 -14.13 -11.09 7.20
CA SER A 307 -15.28 -11.94 7.55
C SER A 307 -15.91 -12.58 6.30
N ALA A 308 -16.16 -11.78 5.26
CA ALA A 308 -16.67 -12.25 3.98
C ALA A 308 -15.73 -13.26 3.31
N TYR A 309 -14.42 -12.95 3.27
CA TYR A 309 -13.40 -13.81 2.70
C TYR A 309 -13.37 -15.18 3.38
N LYS A 310 -13.36 -15.20 4.72
CA LYS A 310 -13.33 -16.42 5.53
C LYS A 310 -14.56 -17.29 5.34
N ALA A 311 -15.72 -16.67 5.11
CA ALA A 311 -16.97 -17.33 4.79
C ALA A 311 -17.07 -17.79 3.32
N GLY A 312 -16.07 -17.48 2.49
CA GLY A 312 -16.08 -17.82 1.07
C GLY A 312 -17.02 -16.95 0.23
N ALA A 313 -17.46 -15.80 0.76
CA ALA A 313 -18.32 -14.88 0.04
C ALA A 313 -17.53 -14.09 -1.00
N THR A 314 -18.20 -13.73 -2.10
CA THR A 314 -17.65 -12.91 -3.19
C THR A 314 -18.12 -11.45 -3.13
N SER A 315 -18.86 -11.08 -2.07
CA SER A 315 -19.28 -9.72 -1.76
C SER A 315 -19.25 -9.51 -0.24
N VAL A 316 -18.95 -8.27 0.16
CA VAL A 316 -18.88 -7.83 1.55
C VAL A 316 -20.25 -7.45 2.13
N ASP A 317 -21.28 -7.25 1.30
CA ASP A 317 -22.51 -6.54 1.68
C ASP A 317 -23.21 -7.12 2.91
N SER A 318 -23.27 -8.46 3.01
CA SER A 318 -23.92 -9.16 4.14
C SER A 318 -23.08 -9.21 5.42
N TYR A 319 -21.84 -8.69 5.37
CA TYR A 319 -20.89 -8.69 6.49
C TYR A 319 -20.69 -7.29 7.08
N ILE A 320 -21.31 -6.26 6.49
CA ILE A 320 -21.33 -4.90 7.02
C ILE A 320 -22.32 -4.82 8.19
N ASN A 321 -21.77 -4.86 9.41
CA ASN A 321 -22.53 -4.85 10.65
C ASN A 321 -22.61 -3.46 11.29
N ASP A 322 -21.76 -2.53 10.89
CA ASP A 322 -21.70 -1.16 11.39
C ASP A 322 -21.62 -0.23 10.18
N GLU A 323 -22.32 0.91 10.23
CA GLU A 323 -22.27 1.88 9.14
C GLU A 323 -21.17 2.89 9.39
N GLU A 324 -20.30 3.11 8.40
CA GLU A 324 -19.12 3.95 8.54
C GLU A 324 -18.79 4.68 7.24
N LEU A 325 -18.21 5.88 7.38
CA LEU A 325 -17.47 6.54 6.32
C LEU A 325 -15.99 6.54 6.69
N VAL A 326 -15.16 5.87 5.90
CA VAL A 326 -13.70 5.95 6.04
C VAL A 326 -13.17 6.85 4.93
N TYR A 327 -12.28 7.78 5.25
CA TYR A 327 -11.76 8.74 4.29
C TYR A 327 -10.25 8.93 4.44
N TRP A 328 -9.58 9.27 3.35
CA TRP A 328 -8.15 9.56 3.37
C TRP A 328 -7.73 10.54 2.28
N TYR A 329 -6.60 11.19 2.53
CA TYR A 329 -6.00 12.18 1.62
C TYR A 329 -4.56 12.49 2.05
N ARG A 330 -3.77 13.03 1.11
CA ARG A 330 -2.44 13.58 1.43
C ARG A 330 -2.55 14.92 2.14
N PRO A 331 -1.60 15.28 3.02
CA PRO A 331 -1.64 16.54 3.77
C PRO A 331 -1.42 17.79 2.90
N ALA A 332 -0.91 17.63 1.68
CA ALA A 332 -0.68 18.72 0.75
C ALA A 332 -0.89 18.26 -0.71
N PRO A 333 -1.20 19.17 -1.65
CA PRO A 333 -1.18 18.89 -3.08
C PRO A 333 0.17 18.34 -3.52
N ARG A 334 0.19 17.41 -4.48
CA ARG A 334 1.43 16.76 -4.94
C ARG A 334 2.46 17.73 -5.54
N ASP A 335 1.99 18.88 -6.03
CA ASP A 335 2.78 19.86 -6.76
C ASP A 335 3.36 20.97 -5.88
N VAL A 336 3.12 20.97 -4.57
CA VAL A 336 3.80 21.90 -3.64
C VAL A 336 5.31 21.81 -3.84
N ASN A 337 6.04 22.92 -3.71
CA ASN A 337 7.49 22.91 -3.88
C ASN A 337 8.19 22.95 -2.51
N CYS A 338 8.87 21.84 -2.18
CA CYS A 338 9.62 21.67 -0.94
C CYS A 338 11.13 21.62 -1.15
N ASP A 339 11.62 21.89 -2.36
CA ASP A 339 13.02 21.68 -2.75
C ASP A 339 14.02 22.37 -1.81
N ALA A 340 13.68 23.58 -1.35
CA ALA A 340 14.55 24.38 -0.49
C ALA A 340 14.74 23.78 0.91
N THR A 341 13.80 22.96 1.38
CA THR A 341 13.76 22.45 2.76
C THR A 341 13.77 20.92 2.86
N ASP A 342 13.60 20.22 1.75
CA ASP A 342 13.44 18.77 1.74
C ASP A 342 14.79 18.03 1.84
N THR A 343 14.80 16.90 2.56
CA THR A 343 16.02 16.13 2.84
C THR A 343 16.55 15.38 1.62
N CYS A 344 15.67 14.96 0.70
CA CYS A 344 16.03 14.11 -0.44
C CYS A 344 16.55 14.89 -1.67
N MET A 345 16.73 16.21 -1.56
CA MET A 345 17.21 17.08 -2.63
C MET A 345 18.74 17.06 -2.81
N VAL A 346 19.42 16.09 -2.22
CA VAL A 346 20.88 15.90 -2.28
C VAL A 346 21.21 14.43 -2.50
N GLY A 347 22.47 14.12 -2.83
CA GLY A 347 22.92 12.73 -2.91
C GLY A 347 22.88 12.03 -1.55
N ALA A 348 22.55 10.73 -1.56
CA ALA A 348 22.52 9.86 -0.38
C ALA A 348 23.00 8.45 -0.73
N ASN A 349 23.06 7.53 0.24
CA ASN A 349 23.45 6.15 -0.04
C ASN A 349 22.40 5.49 -0.94
N ASN A 350 22.83 5.04 -2.12
CA ASN A 350 21.96 4.34 -3.07
C ASN A 350 22.46 2.94 -3.43
N SER A 351 23.18 2.27 -2.53
CA SER A 351 23.70 0.91 -2.76
C SER A 351 22.58 -0.10 -3.04
N SER A 352 21.35 0.18 -2.58
CA SER A 352 20.16 -0.63 -2.81
C SER A 352 19.43 -0.33 -4.13
N GLY A 353 19.76 0.78 -4.82
CA GLY A 353 19.02 1.28 -5.98
C GLY A 353 17.63 1.86 -5.65
N ASN A 354 17.32 2.08 -4.37
CA ASN A 354 16.01 2.52 -3.89
C ASN A 354 15.92 4.03 -3.57
N TYR A 355 17.03 4.77 -3.69
CA TYR A 355 17.06 6.21 -3.49
C TYR A 355 17.00 6.96 -4.82
N PHE A 356 15.98 7.82 -4.96
CA PHE A 356 15.84 8.75 -6.07
C PHE A 356 16.02 10.15 -5.53
N MET A 357 17.07 10.86 -5.98
CA MET A 357 17.31 12.24 -5.54
C MET A 357 16.20 13.14 -6.11
N GLY A 358 15.55 13.91 -5.23
CA GLY A 358 14.46 14.83 -5.59
C GLY A 358 13.16 14.54 -4.85
N ARG A 359 12.05 15.01 -5.43
CA ARG A 359 10.70 14.61 -5.05
C ARG A 359 10.54 13.08 -5.20
N PRO A 360 9.75 12.39 -4.34
CA PRO A 360 9.61 10.94 -4.39
C PRO A 360 9.30 10.40 -5.78
N ASN A 361 10.06 9.42 -6.25
CA ASN A 361 9.77 8.79 -7.55
C ASN A 361 8.34 8.23 -7.56
N GLY A 362 7.57 8.50 -8.62
CA GLY A 362 6.17 8.09 -8.72
C GLY A 362 5.14 9.15 -8.30
N TRP A 363 5.58 10.28 -7.75
CA TRP A 363 4.68 11.35 -7.26
C TRP A 363 3.66 11.83 -8.31
N GLU A 364 4.00 11.77 -9.61
CA GLU A 364 3.13 12.19 -10.72
C GLU A 364 1.87 11.33 -10.86
N SER A 365 1.94 10.07 -10.39
CA SER A 365 0.82 9.13 -10.43
C SER A 365 -0.22 9.40 -9.35
N MET A 366 0.13 10.20 -8.34
CA MET A 366 -0.69 10.40 -7.16
C MET A 366 -1.75 11.47 -7.43
N ALA A 367 -3.04 11.13 -7.33
CA ALA A 367 -4.13 12.07 -7.61
C ALA A 367 -4.26 13.11 -6.48
N ASP A 368 -4.51 14.38 -6.81
CA ASP A 368 -4.94 15.41 -5.83
C ASP A 368 -6.44 15.26 -5.55
N ALA A 369 -6.77 14.24 -4.75
CA ALA A 369 -8.14 13.88 -4.39
C ALA A 369 -8.29 13.60 -2.88
N VAL A 370 -9.55 13.68 -2.43
CA VAL A 370 -10.03 13.15 -1.16
C VAL A 370 -10.84 11.89 -1.46
N PHE A 371 -10.48 10.78 -0.84
CA PHE A 371 -11.12 9.49 -1.05
C PHE A 371 -12.05 9.16 0.10
N VAL A 372 -13.17 8.49 -0.19
CA VAL A 372 -14.14 8.04 0.82
C VAL A 372 -14.65 6.65 0.46
N VAL A 373 -14.65 5.73 1.41
CA VAL A 373 -15.37 4.46 1.37
C VAL A 373 -16.54 4.54 2.33
N ALA A 374 -17.74 4.32 1.80
CA ALA A 374 -18.95 4.16 2.58
C ALA A 374 -19.25 2.68 2.76
N MET A 375 -19.46 2.23 4.00
CA MET A 375 -19.94 0.89 4.33
C MET A 375 -21.34 1.02 4.92
N LEU A 376 -22.37 0.63 4.17
CA LEU A 376 -23.76 0.97 4.48
C LEU A 376 -24.67 -0.26 4.53
N LYS A 377 -25.66 -0.26 5.42
CA LYS A 377 -26.73 -1.26 5.48
C LYS A 377 -27.94 -0.88 4.62
N SER A 378 -28.09 0.40 4.31
CA SER A 378 -29.15 0.93 3.46
C SER A 378 -28.65 2.12 2.64
N PRO A 379 -29.22 2.38 1.44
CA PRO A 379 -28.78 3.47 0.60
C PRO A 379 -28.78 4.83 1.32
N ALA A 380 -27.84 5.67 0.95
CA ALA A 380 -27.67 7.01 1.51
C ALA A 380 -26.90 7.92 0.56
N THR A 381 -26.94 9.21 0.86
CA THR A 381 -26.19 10.24 0.14
C THR A 381 -24.95 10.61 0.94
N VAL A 382 -23.77 10.41 0.36
CA VAL A 382 -22.46 10.81 0.90
C VAL A 382 -22.12 12.21 0.41
N THR A 383 -21.78 13.12 1.32
CA THR A 383 -21.31 14.47 0.98
C THR A 383 -19.87 14.65 1.43
N VAL A 384 -19.03 15.16 0.54
CA VAL A 384 -17.63 15.55 0.80
C VAL A 384 -17.50 17.05 0.56
N ASN A 385 -17.04 17.79 1.56
CA ASN A 385 -16.64 19.18 1.41
C ASN A 385 -15.13 19.29 1.65
N SER A 386 -14.38 19.45 0.57
CA SER A 386 -12.93 19.56 0.58
C SER A 386 -12.50 21.00 0.34
N GLY A 387 -12.05 21.70 1.40
CA GLY A 387 -11.59 23.09 1.28
C GLY A 387 -12.66 24.05 0.73
N GLY A 388 -13.94 23.78 0.95
CA GLY A 388 -15.07 24.55 0.40
C GLY A 388 -15.64 23.99 -0.92
N LYS A 389 -15.01 22.99 -1.53
CA LYS A 389 -15.51 22.30 -2.72
C LYS A 389 -16.43 21.15 -2.30
N VAL A 390 -17.72 21.29 -2.58
CA VAL A 390 -18.73 20.27 -2.22
C VAL A 390 -18.95 19.30 -3.38
N GLN A 391 -18.96 18.01 -3.07
CA GLN A 391 -19.37 16.91 -3.93
C GLN A 391 -20.35 16.00 -3.18
N THR A 392 -21.31 15.43 -3.91
CA THR A 392 -22.33 14.55 -3.35
C THR A 392 -22.44 13.30 -4.20
N PHE A 393 -22.55 12.14 -3.55
CA PHE A 393 -22.60 10.84 -4.18
C PHE A 393 -23.76 10.03 -3.62
N GLU A 394 -24.46 9.31 -4.48
CA GLU A 394 -25.44 8.31 -4.06
C GLU A 394 -24.72 6.99 -3.81
N ALA A 395 -24.83 6.47 -2.59
CA ALA A 395 -24.22 5.22 -2.17
C ALA A 395 -25.31 4.17 -1.92
N PRO A 396 -25.26 3.00 -2.58
CA PRO A 396 -26.17 1.90 -2.28
C PRO A 396 -25.89 1.29 -0.89
N ALA A 397 -26.73 0.34 -0.47
CA ALA A 397 -26.32 -0.59 0.59
C ALA A 397 -25.13 -1.43 0.10
N GLY A 398 -24.22 -1.80 1.00
CA GLY A 398 -22.95 -2.42 0.68
C GLY A 398 -21.77 -1.47 0.90
N ALA A 399 -20.60 -1.87 0.40
CA ALA A 399 -19.44 -1.00 0.36
C ALA A 399 -19.37 -0.23 -0.97
N SER A 400 -18.97 1.04 -0.96
CA SER A 400 -18.79 1.85 -2.16
C SER A 400 -17.69 2.88 -1.97
N ALA A 401 -16.88 3.11 -3.00
CA ALA A 401 -15.78 4.07 -2.98
C ALA A 401 -16.07 5.28 -3.86
N PHE A 402 -15.67 6.46 -3.40
CA PHE A 402 -15.83 7.74 -4.07
C PHE A 402 -14.55 8.57 -3.99
N GLN A 403 -14.38 9.48 -4.94
CA GLN A 403 -13.31 10.47 -4.95
C GLN A 403 -13.89 11.87 -5.19
N ALA A 404 -13.40 12.85 -4.43
CA ALA A 404 -13.71 14.27 -4.62
C ALA A 404 -12.41 15.06 -4.90
N PRO A 405 -12.47 16.15 -5.68
CA PRO A 405 -11.29 16.98 -5.92
C PRO A 405 -10.71 17.54 -4.62
N MET A 406 -9.39 17.49 -4.47
CA MET A 406 -8.71 18.07 -3.30
C MET A 406 -8.86 19.60 -3.25
N GLY A 407 -9.19 20.11 -2.07
CA GLY A 407 -9.20 21.53 -1.72
C GLY A 407 -8.39 21.77 -0.46
N VAL A 408 -7.55 22.80 -0.49
CA VAL A 408 -6.78 23.28 0.67
C VAL A 408 -7.74 23.78 1.76
N GLY A 409 -7.41 23.49 3.02
CA GLY A 409 -8.18 23.84 4.21
C GLY A 409 -8.83 22.64 4.87
N SER A 410 -9.95 22.88 5.56
CA SER A 410 -10.67 21.84 6.30
C SER A 410 -11.40 20.86 5.38
N GLN A 411 -11.46 19.61 5.81
CA GLN A 411 -12.15 18.51 5.13
C GLN A 411 -13.34 18.07 5.97
N TRP A 412 -14.53 18.01 5.39
CA TRP A 412 -15.75 17.61 6.10
C TRP A 412 -16.55 16.58 5.31
N PHE A 413 -17.13 15.63 6.03
CA PHE A 413 -17.81 14.48 5.47
C PHE A 413 -19.17 14.31 6.14
N ALA A 414 -20.16 13.82 5.39
CA ALA A 414 -21.45 13.45 5.94
C ALA A 414 -22.14 12.33 5.17
N LEU A 415 -22.97 11.60 5.90
CA LEU A 415 -23.96 10.66 5.38
C LEU A 415 -25.35 11.23 5.65
N SER A 416 -26.25 11.20 4.66
CA SER A 416 -27.63 11.66 4.83
C SER A 416 -28.65 10.73 4.16
N ARG A 417 -29.86 10.69 4.71
CA ARG A 417 -31.01 9.92 4.18
C ARG A 417 -32.27 10.76 4.23
N GLY A 418 -32.98 10.87 3.12
CA GLY A 418 -34.20 11.70 3.05
C GLY A 418 -33.97 13.16 3.45
N GLY A 419 -32.78 13.71 3.17
CA GLY A 419 -32.38 15.06 3.55
C GLY A 419 -31.99 15.25 5.02
N GLN A 420 -31.97 14.19 5.84
CA GLN A 420 -31.53 14.23 7.23
C GLN A 420 -30.12 13.68 7.36
N THR A 421 -29.25 14.39 8.08
CA THR A 421 -27.89 13.92 8.38
C THR A 421 -27.94 12.75 9.35
N VAL A 422 -27.37 11.62 8.96
CA VAL A 422 -27.19 10.42 9.80
C VAL A 422 -25.92 10.54 10.62
N MET A 423 -24.83 10.98 9.99
CA MET A 423 -23.54 11.25 10.63
C MET A 423 -22.79 12.32 9.85
N SER A 424 -21.94 13.07 10.54
CA SER A 424 -21.05 14.03 9.90
C SER A 424 -19.87 14.35 10.80
N GLY A 425 -18.77 14.82 10.22
CA GLY A 425 -17.64 15.30 10.98
C GLY A 425 -16.61 16.02 10.13
N THR A 426 -15.82 16.84 10.81
CA THR A 426 -14.66 17.51 10.23
C THR A 426 -13.42 16.67 10.56
N SER A 427 -12.60 16.42 9.55
CA SER A 427 -11.30 15.78 9.76
C SER A 427 -10.38 16.65 10.63
N LEU A 428 -9.51 16.01 11.40
CA LEU A 428 -8.57 16.68 12.29
C LEU A 428 -7.38 17.31 11.58
N LEU A 429 -7.00 16.80 10.40
CA LEU A 429 -5.87 17.31 9.64
C LEU A 429 -6.34 18.18 8.45
N PRO A 430 -6.18 19.51 8.47
CA PRO A 430 -6.43 20.31 7.28
C PRO A 430 -5.39 20.01 6.18
N ILE A 431 -5.80 20.09 4.92
CA ILE A 431 -4.87 20.07 3.78
C ILE A 431 -4.23 21.45 3.67
N ILE A 432 -2.91 21.51 3.60
CA ILE A 432 -2.17 22.78 3.51
C ILE A 432 -1.63 23.00 2.09
N ASP A 433 -1.45 24.27 1.73
CA ASP A 433 -0.65 24.66 0.56
C ASP A 433 0.80 24.93 0.99
N GLY A 434 1.52 23.87 1.30
CA GLY A 434 2.87 23.96 1.84
C GLY A 434 3.48 22.62 2.24
N CYS A 435 4.71 22.68 2.74
CA CYS A 435 5.51 21.50 3.06
C CYS A 435 5.31 21.07 4.50
N VAL A 436 4.85 19.84 4.72
CA VAL A 436 4.74 19.25 6.06
C VAL A 436 6.14 19.06 6.62
N CYS A 437 6.48 19.83 7.66
CA CYS A 437 7.82 19.85 8.23
C CYS A 437 8.94 20.11 7.20
N GLY A 438 8.65 20.89 6.15
CA GLY A 438 9.61 21.18 5.09
C GLY A 438 9.85 20.02 4.12
N LEU A 439 9.06 18.94 4.18
CA LEU A 439 9.21 17.74 3.37
C LEU A 439 8.08 17.53 2.35
N TYR A 440 8.39 16.77 1.31
CA TYR A 440 7.43 16.11 0.43
C TYR A 440 6.74 14.94 1.16
N ASN A 441 5.71 15.21 1.95
CA ASN A 441 4.99 14.16 2.67
C ASN A 441 3.82 13.58 1.84
N PHE A 442 3.97 12.33 1.38
CA PHE A 442 2.94 11.56 0.68
C PHE A 442 2.31 10.45 1.55
N ASN A 443 2.59 10.42 2.86
CA ASN A 443 1.89 9.57 3.82
C ASN A 443 0.47 10.14 4.02
N PRO A 444 -0.60 9.36 3.80
CA PRO A 444 -1.95 9.88 3.89
C PRO A 444 -2.41 9.99 5.34
N TYR A 445 -3.27 10.95 5.60
CA TYR A 445 -4.10 10.95 6.78
C TYR A 445 -5.32 10.08 6.52
N VAL A 446 -5.64 9.15 7.42
CA VAL A 446 -6.86 8.34 7.35
C VAL A 446 -7.72 8.66 8.57
N GLY A 447 -8.99 8.95 8.33
CA GLY A 447 -9.98 9.15 9.38
C GLY A 447 -11.26 8.40 9.07
N SER A 448 -12.17 8.38 10.04
CA SER A 448 -13.49 7.80 9.83
C SER A 448 -14.59 8.53 10.58
N LEU A 449 -15.84 8.24 10.19
CA LEU A 449 -17.05 8.60 10.90
C LEU A 449 -17.83 7.31 11.19
N PRO A 450 -18.24 7.04 12.44
CA PRO A 450 -18.04 7.88 13.62
C PRO A 450 -16.56 8.07 13.97
N ALA A 451 -16.21 9.23 14.50
CA ALA A 451 -14.81 9.55 14.79
C ALA A 451 -14.22 8.58 15.84
N GLN A 452 -13.07 8.02 15.51
CA GLN A 452 -12.32 7.14 16.41
C GLN A 452 -11.52 7.95 17.44
N PRO A 453 -11.11 7.32 18.56
CA PRO A 453 -10.15 7.92 19.49
C PRO A 453 -8.87 8.35 18.78
N LEU A 454 -8.20 9.37 19.33
CA LEU A 454 -6.91 9.81 18.80
C LEU A 454 -5.88 8.68 18.90
N ASP A 455 -5.24 8.39 17.78
CA ASP A 455 -4.10 7.50 17.69
C ASP A 455 -2.85 8.31 17.33
N VAL A 456 -1.82 8.19 18.16
CA VAL A 456 -0.64 9.05 18.13
C VAL A 456 0.62 8.26 18.43
N LEU A 457 1.74 8.71 17.88
CA LEU A 457 3.05 8.12 18.17
C LEU A 457 3.40 8.26 19.66
N GLN A 458 3.99 7.20 20.20
CA GLN A 458 4.60 7.21 21.54
C GLN A 458 5.92 7.99 21.51
N PRO A 459 6.45 8.43 22.68
CA PRO A 459 7.72 9.18 22.74
C PRO A 459 8.91 8.49 22.04
N ASP A 460 9.05 7.17 22.17
CA ASP A 460 10.12 6.41 21.50
C ASP A 460 10.00 6.42 19.97
N GLY A 461 8.76 6.49 19.45
CA GLY A 461 8.45 6.62 18.03
C GLY A 461 8.67 8.05 17.49
N LEU A 462 9.09 8.99 18.33
CA LEU A 462 9.43 10.38 17.96
C LEU A 462 10.91 10.69 18.20
N ALA A 463 11.71 9.72 18.62
CA ALA A 463 13.07 9.93 19.11
C ALA A 463 14.03 10.48 18.04
N ALA A 464 13.79 10.19 16.75
CA ALA A 464 14.57 10.65 15.61
C ALA A 464 13.83 11.68 14.75
N PHE A 465 12.74 12.29 15.25
CA PHE A 465 11.86 13.19 14.48
C PHE A 465 12.57 14.35 13.80
N THR A 466 13.58 14.93 14.45
CA THR A 466 14.32 16.07 13.88
C THR A 466 15.43 15.65 12.91
N SER A 467 15.73 14.36 12.79
CA SER A 467 16.79 13.83 11.93
C SER A 467 16.45 14.03 10.45
N GLY A 468 17.30 14.78 9.76
CA GLY A 468 17.12 15.14 8.34
C GLY A 468 16.23 16.37 8.10
N LEU A 469 15.55 16.90 9.12
CA LEU A 469 14.77 18.13 8.96
C LEU A 469 15.70 19.35 8.76
N LYS A 470 15.40 20.16 7.73
CA LYS A 470 16.09 21.44 7.47
C LYS A 470 15.33 22.65 8.03
N VAL A 471 14.21 22.41 8.73
CA VAL A 471 13.37 23.44 9.36
C VAL A 471 13.28 23.21 10.87
N SER A 472 13.12 24.29 11.63
CA SER A 472 12.96 24.26 13.10
C SER A 472 11.51 24.48 13.56
N THR A 473 10.56 24.58 12.63
CA THR A 473 9.15 24.90 12.91
C THR A 473 8.34 23.70 13.38
N CYS A 474 8.81 22.48 13.14
CA CYS A 474 8.16 21.26 13.62
C CYS A 474 8.71 20.78 14.97
N GLN A 475 7.83 20.20 15.76
CA GLN A 475 8.15 19.67 17.08
C GLN A 475 7.87 18.17 17.11
N ALA A 476 8.70 17.43 17.84
CA ALA A 476 8.55 16.00 18.12
C ALA A 476 7.39 15.77 19.12
N THR A 477 6.19 16.19 18.76
CA THR A 477 4.98 16.03 19.57
C THR A 477 3.77 15.86 18.65
N PRO A 478 2.85 14.92 18.94
CA PRO A 478 1.60 14.80 18.20
C PRO A 478 0.80 16.09 18.29
N SER A 479 0.19 16.52 17.19
CA SER A 479 -0.55 17.78 17.09
C SER A 479 -2.05 17.60 16.89
N LEU A 480 -2.50 16.41 16.44
CA LEU A 480 -3.93 16.14 16.25
C LEU A 480 -4.75 16.33 17.54
N GLY A 481 -5.96 16.85 17.38
CA GLY A 481 -6.91 17.04 18.47
C GLY A 481 -6.60 18.19 19.44
N LYS A 482 -5.44 18.86 19.33
CA LYS A 482 -5.12 20.06 20.12
C LYS A 482 -6.00 21.27 19.74
N SER A 483 -6.48 21.30 18.50
CA SER A 483 -7.49 22.23 18.02
C SER A 483 -8.48 21.48 17.13
N THR A 484 -9.75 21.88 17.17
CA THR A 484 -10.76 21.36 16.25
C THR A 484 -10.77 22.23 14.99
N PRO A 485 -10.47 21.67 13.80
CA PRO A 485 -10.55 22.46 12.59
C PRO A 485 -11.97 22.96 12.37
N THR A 486 -12.09 24.24 12.01
CA THR A 486 -13.40 24.83 11.70
C THR A 486 -13.97 24.16 10.45
N PRO A 487 -15.25 23.75 10.40
CA PRO A 487 -15.83 23.19 9.19
C PRO A 487 -15.62 24.12 7.97
N PRO A 488 -15.37 23.57 6.77
CA PRO A 488 -15.21 24.38 5.57
C PRO A 488 -16.48 25.17 5.24
N PRO A 489 -16.36 26.31 4.52
CA PRO A 489 -17.52 27.07 4.05
C PRO A 489 -18.51 26.17 3.30
N SER A 490 -19.81 26.38 3.50
CA SER A 490 -20.91 25.56 2.95
C SER A 490 -21.17 24.19 3.62
N ALA A 491 -20.51 23.88 4.75
CA ALA A 491 -20.94 22.77 5.62
C ALA A 491 -22.28 23.13 6.31
N SER A 492 -23.39 23.08 5.58
CA SER A 492 -24.72 23.41 6.12
C SER A 492 -25.29 22.23 6.89
N THR A 493 -25.25 22.31 8.21
CA THR A 493 -26.09 21.52 9.11
C THR A 493 -27.49 22.12 9.12
N THR A 494 -28.45 21.47 8.44
CA THR A 494 -29.87 21.72 8.69
C THR A 494 -30.30 20.89 9.90
N SER A 495 -30.04 21.39 11.12
CA SER A 495 -30.75 20.91 12.31
C SER A 495 -32.13 21.57 12.37
N GLY A 496 -33.15 20.84 11.93
CA GLY A 496 -34.55 21.24 12.07
C GLY A 496 -35.01 21.15 13.53
N GLY A 497 -35.25 22.31 14.15
CA GLY A 497 -35.94 22.45 15.44
C GLY A 497 -36.99 23.55 15.34
N THR A 498 -38.25 23.15 15.21
CA THR A 498 -39.43 23.99 14.97
C THR A 498 -39.86 24.77 16.23
N ALA A 499 -40.06 26.09 16.11
CA ALA A 499 -41.08 26.84 16.86
C ALA A 499 -41.40 28.20 16.16
N PRO A 500 -42.64 28.48 15.74
CA PRO A 500 -43.10 29.80 15.27
C PRO A 500 -44.14 30.44 16.22
N PRO A 501 -44.63 31.68 15.99
CA PRO A 501 -43.91 32.92 15.70
C PRO A 501 -44.45 34.10 16.57
N THR A 502 -43.73 35.23 16.64
CA THR A 502 -44.36 36.52 17.02
C THR A 502 -44.02 37.61 16.01
N THR A 503 -45.09 38.15 15.46
CA THR A 503 -45.23 39.26 14.52
C THR A 503 -44.52 40.54 14.94
N THR A 504 -43.94 41.28 13.99
CA THR A 504 -44.40 42.65 13.69
C THR A 504 -43.85 43.15 12.34
N SER A 505 -44.77 43.72 11.58
CA SER A 505 -44.64 44.42 10.30
C SER A 505 -43.77 45.68 10.37
N LYS A 506 -43.08 46.01 9.26
CA LYS A 506 -43.36 47.25 8.51
C LYS A 506 -42.75 47.24 7.11
N SER A 507 -43.56 47.74 6.20
CA SER A 507 -43.37 47.92 4.76
C SER A 507 -42.44 49.08 4.43
N SER A 508 -41.66 48.94 3.36
CA SER A 508 -41.35 50.07 2.47
C SER A 508 -41.00 49.54 1.07
N THR A 509 -41.94 49.79 0.16
CA THR A 509 -41.83 49.84 -1.30
C THR A 509 -40.59 50.59 -1.81
N THR A 510 -39.95 50.09 -2.87
CA THR A 510 -39.71 50.84 -4.13
C THR A 510 -39.39 49.85 -5.23
N ALA A 511 -40.14 49.93 -6.33
CA ALA A 511 -39.95 49.18 -7.55
C ALA A 511 -38.91 49.88 -8.45
N THR A 512 -38.05 49.13 -9.11
CA THR A 512 -37.47 49.56 -10.39
C THR A 512 -37.24 48.34 -11.27
N THR A 513 -37.97 48.33 -12.39
CA THR A 513 -37.89 47.43 -13.53
C THR A 513 -36.63 47.66 -14.36
N THR A 514 -35.96 46.58 -14.78
CA THR A 514 -35.24 46.56 -16.07
C THR A 514 -35.13 45.14 -16.62
N LYS A 515 -35.32 45.06 -17.94
CA LYS A 515 -35.43 43.85 -18.77
C LYS A 515 -34.07 43.15 -18.98
N SER A 516 -34.18 41.82 -19.14
CA SER A 516 -33.43 40.86 -19.98
C SER A 516 -32.43 41.41 -21.03
N PRO A 517 -31.38 40.63 -21.43
CA PRO A 517 -31.63 39.41 -22.19
C PRO A 517 -30.74 38.19 -21.91
N THR A 518 -31.36 37.04 -22.16
CA THR A 518 -30.82 35.70 -22.42
C THR A 518 -29.85 35.70 -23.61
N THR A 519 -28.74 34.96 -23.49
CA THR A 519 -28.01 34.44 -24.66
C THR A 519 -27.65 32.98 -24.46
N THR A 520 -28.28 32.18 -25.31
CA THR A 520 -28.03 30.76 -25.60
C THR A 520 -26.86 30.67 -26.58
N SER A 521 -25.95 29.71 -26.41
CA SER A 521 -25.20 29.16 -27.54
C SER A 521 -24.90 27.68 -27.32
N GLN A 522 -25.35 26.88 -28.29
CA GLN A 522 -25.16 25.44 -28.43
C GLN A 522 -23.85 25.13 -29.19
N PRO A 523 -23.42 23.85 -29.25
CA PRO A 523 -22.04 23.44 -29.48
C PRO A 523 -21.70 23.24 -30.96
N THR A 524 -20.42 23.40 -31.29
CA THR A 524 -19.89 23.07 -32.63
C THR A 524 -19.19 21.71 -32.60
N THR A 525 -19.74 20.77 -33.35
CA THR A 525 -19.16 19.47 -33.70
C THR A 525 -18.24 19.62 -34.90
N THR A 526 -17.04 19.04 -34.87
CA THR A 526 -16.25 18.81 -36.10
C THR A 526 -15.70 17.39 -36.13
N THR A 527 -15.98 16.75 -37.25
CA THR A 527 -15.74 15.37 -37.68
C THR A 527 -14.25 15.00 -37.71
N ARG A 528 -13.91 13.77 -37.32
CA ARG A 528 -12.57 13.18 -37.42
C ARG A 528 -12.61 11.97 -38.36
N THR A 529 -11.84 12.03 -39.44
CA THR A 529 -11.59 10.92 -40.36
C THR A 529 -10.24 10.29 -40.03
N THR A 530 -10.19 8.96 -40.05
CA THR A 530 -9.07 8.08 -39.76
C THR A 530 -8.04 8.01 -40.89
N THR A 531 -6.74 8.00 -40.55
CA THR A 531 -5.71 7.23 -41.29
C THR A 531 -4.52 6.92 -40.39
N THR A 532 -3.99 5.72 -40.57
CA THR A 532 -3.02 4.98 -39.75
C THR A 532 -1.58 5.32 -40.14
N THR A 533 -0.67 5.61 -39.19
CA THR A 533 0.72 5.10 -39.21
C THR A 533 1.50 5.40 -37.92
N SER A 534 2.36 4.43 -37.59
CA SER A 534 3.37 4.30 -36.54
C SER A 534 4.16 5.56 -36.15
N GLN A 535 4.31 5.83 -34.85
CA GLN A 535 5.29 6.79 -34.34
C GLN A 535 6.08 6.30 -33.12
N SER A 536 7.40 6.40 -33.32
CA SER A 536 8.50 6.31 -32.38
C SER A 536 8.43 7.43 -31.34
N SER A 537 8.62 7.06 -30.07
CA SER A 537 8.73 7.97 -28.93
C SER A 537 10.06 8.71 -28.93
N THR A 538 10.03 10.04 -28.82
CA THR A 538 11.22 10.87 -28.56
C THR A 538 10.99 11.62 -27.24
N THR A 539 11.88 11.40 -26.28
CA THR A 539 11.93 12.11 -25.00
C THR A 539 12.99 13.20 -25.10
N THR A 540 12.68 14.40 -24.63
CA THR A 540 13.62 15.53 -24.58
C THR A 540 14.00 15.82 -23.13
N THR A 541 15.29 15.82 -22.81
CA THR A 541 15.86 16.67 -21.74
C THR A 541 16.99 17.52 -22.31
N THR A 542 16.98 18.76 -21.83
CA THR A 542 17.77 19.96 -22.15
C THR A 542 19.21 19.75 -22.62
N GLY A 543 19.52 20.26 -23.82
CA GLY A 543 20.88 20.57 -24.23
C GLY A 543 21.24 20.45 -25.72
N SER A 544 20.32 20.10 -26.63
CA SER A 544 20.65 19.96 -28.06
C SER A 544 19.84 20.92 -28.95
N PRO A 545 20.47 21.57 -29.94
CA PRO A 545 19.77 22.21 -31.04
C PRO A 545 18.79 21.20 -31.70
N PRO A 546 17.57 21.64 -32.10
CA PRO A 546 16.58 20.74 -32.70
C PRO A 546 17.17 19.96 -33.87
N GLY A 547 17.13 18.63 -33.80
CA GLY A 547 17.61 17.74 -34.87
C GLY A 547 19.08 17.29 -34.79
N THR A 548 19.77 17.51 -33.66
CA THR A 548 21.16 17.03 -33.47
C THR A 548 21.24 15.89 -32.47
N ALA A 549 22.07 14.89 -32.76
CA ALA A 549 22.41 13.76 -31.88
C ALA A 549 23.82 13.94 -31.30
N CYS A 550 24.12 13.26 -30.19
CA CYS A 550 25.51 13.16 -29.75
C CYS A 550 26.32 12.40 -30.81
N ILE A 551 27.47 12.95 -31.21
CA ILE A 551 28.38 12.36 -32.21
C ILE A 551 29.84 12.29 -31.70
N GLY A 552 30.02 12.47 -30.39
CA GLY A 552 31.29 12.32 -29.71
C GLY A 552 31.07 12.45 -28.21
N GLY A 553 31.69 11.57 -27.44
CA GLY A 553 31.56 11.55 -25.99
C GLY A 553 32.82 11.05 -25.31
N THR A 554 32.86 11.23 -24.01
CA THR A 554 33.99 10.79 -23.17
C THR A 554 33.45 10.18 -21.89
N GLY A 555 34.26 9.36 -21.22
CA GLY A 555 33.94 8.74 -19.94
C GLY A 555 35.21 8.56 -19.11
N PRO A 556 35.09 8.48 -17.77
CA PRO A 556 36.25 8.32 -16.90
C PRO A 556 36.85 6.91 -17.00
N GLY A 557 38.17 6.80 -16.88
CA GLY A 557 38.87 5.52 -16.75
C GLY A 557 38.52 4.52 -17.86
N ASN A 558 38.01 3.35 -17.48
CA ASN A 558 37.71 2.26 -18.39
C ASN A 558 36.45 2.50 -19.27
N TYR A 559 35.71 3.58 -19.02
CA TYR A 559 34.61 4.02 -19.90
C TYR A 559 35.09 4.79 -21.13
N LEU A 560 36.32 5.29 -21.14
CA LEU A 560 36.80 6.24 -22.15
C LEU A 560 36.56 5.75 -23.59
N GLY A 561 37.02 4.55 -23.92
CA GLY A 561 36.86 3.99 -25.27
C GLY A 561 35.41 3.62 -25.61
N LEU A 562 34.65 3.15 -24.61
CA LEU A 562 33.24 2.79 -24.80
C LEU A 562 32.37 4.02 -25.04
N CYS A 563 32.57 5.09 -24.26
CA CYS A 563 31.85 6.34 -24.42
C CYS A 563 32.23 7.06 -25.71
N ASP A 564 33.52 7.04 -26.10
CA ASP A 564 33.93 7.59 -27.39
C ASP A 564 33.21 6.89 -28.55
N PHE A 565 33.22 5.56 -28.57
CA PHE A 565 32.56 4.77 -29.62
C PHE A 565 31.03 4.90 -29.60
N CYS A 566 30.39 4.69 -28.46
CA CYS A 566 28.93 4.64 -28.37
C CYS A 566 28.30 6.02 -28.60
N CYS A 567 28.87 7.07 -27.99
CA CYS A 567 28.38 8.43 -28.17
C CYS A 567 28.61 8.94 -29.59
N HIS A 568 29.58 8.41 -30.34
CA HIS A 568 29.75 8.76 -31.76
C HIS A 568 28.53 8.40 -32.62
N TYR A 569 27.84 7.32 -32.26
CA TYR A 569 26.67 6.82 -32.97
C TYR A 569 25.34 7.13 -32.26
N GLY A 570 25.32 8.13 -31.39
CA GLY A 570 24.11 8.61 -30.72
C GLY A 570 23.68 7.79 -29.50
N TYR A 571 24.39 6.72 -29.12
CA TYR A 571 24.14 5.99 -27.88
C TYR A 571 25.04 6.53 -26.76
N CYS A 572 24.61 7.63 -26.13
CA CYS A 572 25.39 8.32 -25.09
C CYS A 572 24.62 8.41 -23.77
N PRO A 573 24.53 7.32 -22.98
CA PRO A 573 23.76 7.32 -21.75
C PRO A 573 24.39 8.28 -20.72
N PRO A 574 23.59 9.20 -20.12
CA PRO A 574 24.07 10.09 -19.07
C PRO A 574 24.44 9.27 -17.83
N GLY A 575 25.54 9.63 -17.18
CA GLY A 575 26.11 8.89 -16.05
C GLY A 575 27.53 8.41 -16.38
N PRO A 576 27.70 7.25 -17.06
CA PRO A 576 29.03 6.76 -17.44
C PRO A 576 29.69 7.58 -18.56
N CYS A 577 28.88 8.24 -19.41
CA CYS A 577 29.36 9.03 -20.54
C CYS A 577 28.89 10.49 -20.47
N THR A 578 29.75 11.38 -20.96
CA THR A 578 29.46 12.80 -21.17
C THR A 578 29.57 13.09 -22.67
N CYS A 579 28.51 13.60 -23.28
CA CYS A 579 28.55 14.04 -24.67
C CYS A 579 29.46 15.27 -24.80
N THR A 580 30.45 15.20 -25.70
CA THR A 580 31.41 16.28 -25.96
C THR A 580 31.14 16.99 -27.28
N LYS A 581 30.35 16.40 -28.18
CA LYS A 581 30.02 16.95 -29.50
C LYS A 581 28.63 16.55 -29.99
N TYR A 582 27.85 17.52 -30.46
CA TYR A 582 26.55 17.30 -31.11
C TYR A 582 26.63 17.60 -32.61
N GLY A 583 25.88 16.84 -33.42
CA GLY A 583 25.83 17.01 -34.88
C GLY A 583 24.74 16.17 -35.54
N ALA A 584 24.80 16.03 -36.86
CA ALA A 584 23.87 15.17 -37.61
C ALA A 584 24.08 13.70 -37.19
N PRO A 585 23.01 12.90 -37.02
CA PRO A 585 23.12 11.50 -36.64
C PRO A 585 24.07 10.73 -37.57
N VAL A 586 25.07 10.08 -36.98
CA VAL A 586 25.98 9.19 -37.71
C VAL A 586 25.34 7.80 -37.77
N PRO A 587 25.18 7.19 -38.96
CA PRO A 587 24.66 5.82 -39.06
C PRO A 587 25.56 4.84 -38.30
N THR A 588 24.95 3.94 -37.53
CA THR A 588 25.69 2.87 -36.85
C THR A 588 26.33 1.92 -37.87
N PRO A 589 27.49 1.31 -37.54
CA PRO A 589 27.98 0.16 -38.28
C PRO A 589 26.93 -0.97 -38.29
N PRO A 590 26.94 -1.88 -39.27
CA PRO A 590 26.06 -3.04 -39.24
C PRO A 590 26.20 -3.84 -37.94
N THR A 591 25.12 -4.47 -37.50
CA THR A 591 25.18 -5.35 -36.34
C THR A 591 25.95 -6.62 -36.68
N THR A 592 26.81 -7.05 -35.76
CA THR A 592 27.61 -8.26 -35.86
C THR A 592 26.94 -9.46 -35.19
N GLY A 593 25.90 -9.21 -34.38
CA GLY A 593 25.23 -10.23 -33.56
C GLY A 593 26.03 -10.63 -32.31
N VAL A 594 27.15 -9.97 -32.03
CA VAL A 594 27.99 -10.27 -30.87
C VAL A 594 27.34 -9.69 -29.61
N ASN A 595 27.04 -10.57 -28.66
CA ASN A 595 26.46 -10.19 -27.37
C ASN A 595 27.56 -9.81 -26.37
N GLY A 596 27.83 -8.50 -26.25
CA GLY A 596 28.80 -7.96 -25.32
C GLY A 596 28.24 -7.78 -23.91
N VAL A 597 29.00 -8.20 -22.90
CA VAL A 597 28.71 -7.98 -21.47
C VAL A 597 29.93 -7.39 -20.77
N PRO A 598 29.77 -6.75 -19.61
CA PRO A 598 30.90 -6.27 -18.81
C PRO A 598 31.83 -7.41 -18.40
N LEU A 599 33.12 -7.12 -18.24
CA LEU A 599 34.04 -8.06 -17.61
C LEU A 599 33.69 -8.30 -16.14
N ALA A 600 34.06 -9.47 -15.62
CA ALA A 600 33.87 -9.81 -14.22
C ALA A 600 34.58 -8.78 -13.32
N GLY A 601 33.82 -8.22 -12.36
CA GLY A 601 34.29 -7.19 -11.44
C GLY A 601 33.96 -5.75 -11.87
N LEU A 602 33.37 -5.55 -13.05
CA LEU A 602 32.78 -4.27 -13.46
C LEU A 602 31.28 -4.27 -13.17
N ASP A 603 30.73 -3.11 -12.83
CA ASP A 603 29.30 -2.94 -12.52
C ASP A 603 28.41 -2.88 -13.78
N ASP A 604 27.09 -2.92 -13.57
CA ASP A 604 26.10 -2.99 -14.66
C ASP A 604 26.01 -1.72 -15.52
N SER A 605 26.63 -0.60 -15.12
CA SER A 605 26.63 0.60 -15.97
C SER A 605 27.47 0.45 -17.25
N TYR A 606 28.32 -0.59 -17.31
CA TYR A 606 28.98 -1.03 -18.55
C TYR A 606 28.07 -1.84 -19.48
N LEU A 607 26.96 -2.41 -19.00
CA LEU A 607 26.18 -3.41 -19.74
C LEU A 607 25.61 -2.87 -21.05
N GLY A 608 24.98 -1.70 -21.00
CA GLY A 608 24.43 -1.06 -22.20
C GLY A 608 25.52 -0.69 -23.21
N LEU A 609 26.65 -0.16 -22.71
CA LEU A 609 27.79 0.26 -23.53
C LEU A 609 28.49 -0.95 -24.18
N CYS A 610 28.72 -2.03 -23.44
CA CYS A 610 29.31 -3.26 -23.96
C CYS A 610 28.37 -3.96 -24.95
N SER A 611 27.08 -4.02 -24.66
CA SER A 611 26.09 -4.60 -25.57
C SER A 611 26.05 -3.86 -26.90
N PHE A 612 25.96 -2.53 -26.87
CA PHE A 612 25.96 -1.70 -28.07
C PHE A 612 27.29 -1.79 -28.82
N ALA A 613 28.42 -1.56 -28.14
CA ALA A 613 29.72 -1.48 -28.77
C ALA A 613 30.15 -2.81 -29.40
N CYS A 614 30.01 -3.94 -28.68
CA CYS A 614 30.41 -5.25 -29.19
C CYS A 614 29.54 -5.68 -30.37
N ASN A 615 28.23 -5.41 -30.32
CA ASN A 615 27.30 -5.69 -31.42
C ASN A 615 27.57 -4.82 -32.66
N HIS A 616 28.35 -3.74 -32.55
CA HIS A 616 28.77 -2.88 -33.65
C HIS A 616 30.27 -2.97 -33.97
N GLY A 617 30.94 -4.03 -33.50
CA GLY A 617 32.31 -4.37 -33.89
C GLY A 617 33.43 -3.76 -33.04
N TYR A 618 33.11 -3.07 -31.95
CA TYR A 618 34.09 -2.56 -30.98
C TYR A 618 33.88 -3.21 -29.61
N CYS A 619 34.69 -4.21 -29.28
CA CYS A 619 34.57 -4.95 -28.02
C CYS A 619 35.91 -4.93 -27.26
N PRO A 620 36.19 -3.86 -26.48
CA PRO A 620 37.48 -3.69 -25.81
C PRO A 620 37.65 -4.72 -24.68
N PRO A 621 38.68 -5.58 -24.71
CA PRO A 621 38.87 -6.66 -23.73
C PRO A 621 39.28 -6.16 -22.35
N THR A 622 39.43 -4.85 -22.16
CA THR A 622 39.65 -4.22 -20.85
C THR A 622 38.33 -3.86 -20.15
N ALA A 623 37.21 -3.80 -20.88
CA ALA A 623 35.90 -3.44 -20.32
C ALA A 623 34.81 -4.46 -20.62
N CYS A 624 34.88 -5.15 -21.76
CA CYS A 624 33.84 -6.06 -22.23
C CYS A 624 34.38 -7.46 -22.52
N THR A 625 33.49 -8.44 -22.39
CA THR A 625 33.66 -9.81 -22.89
C THR A 625 32.42 -10.22 -23.66
N THR A 626 32.47 -11.36 -24.37
CA THR A 626 31.36 -11.88 -25.16
C THR A 626 30.75 -13.11 -24.49
N ARG A 627 29.42 -13.27 -24.54
CA ARG A 627 28.73 -14.49 -24.10
C ARG A 627 28.28 -15.36 -25.26
#